data_AF-A0A5B1BHN4-F1
#
_entry.id   AF-A0A5B1BHN4-F1
#
_cell.length_a   1.000
_cell.length_b   1.000
_cell.length_c   1.000
_cell.angle_alpha   90.00
_cell.angle_beta   90.00
_cell.angle_gamma   90.00
#
_symmetry.space_group_name_H-M   'P 1'
#
loop_
_entity.id
_entity.type
_entity.pdbx_description
1 polymer ?
#
loop_
_entity_poly.entity_id
_entity_poly.type
_entity_poly.pdbx_seq_one_letter_code
_entity_poly.pdbx_strand_id
1 'polypeptide(L)'
;MKTLKKVWLIPLTLVVFLYTSCSDDDDVINVITLDAEETGVFLEQDLHLLFLSRKDDLIEEDIVSVQADLEGDPDNQDLQAQLIELEEQRATNTDQINFLNEQISLISGNEELVGIVPRIPPPPIPPSPCSCFLPLDLTRLREIVLLGNTENYAITVFSENQEVLEELGSLDSFMGTNLSSLSLSDTINFQGDVTIQVTKFFEPIQDLVTYSLNGVINP
;
A
#
# COMPACT_ATOMS: atom_id res chain seq x y z
N MET A 1 0.45 -49.33 53.21
CA MET A 1 -0.67 -49.63 52.28
C MET A 1 -0.91 -48.35 51.47
N LYS A 2 -0.92 -48.30 50.13
CA LYS A 2 -1.90 -48.89 49.17
C LYS A 2 -3.35 -48.49 49.56
N THR A 3 -4.25 -47.90 48.77
CA THR A 3 -4.35 -47.43 47.35
C THR A 3 -5.61 -46.50 47.25
N LEU A 4 -5.97 -45.70 46.21
CA LEU A 4 -5.55 -45.53 44.80
C LEU A 4 -5.84 -44.06 44.31
N LYS A 5 -5.56 -43.80 43.02
CA LYS A 5 -5.85 -42.64 42.15
C LYS A 5 -7.32 -42.14 42.10
N LYS A 6 -7.49 -40.83 41.87
CA LYS A 6 -8.42 -40.29 40.86
C LYS A 6 -7.77 -39.15 40.07
N VAL A 7 -7.77 -39.27 38.75
CA VAL A 7 -7.43 -38.25 37.76
C VAL A 7 -8.70 -38.02 36.94
N TRP A 8 -9.20 -36.78 36.83
CA TRP A 8 -9.93 -36.38 35.62
C TRP A 8 -10.08 -34.86 35.43
N LEU A 9 -9.91 -34.50 34.16
CA LEU A 9 -10.08 -33.25 33.39
C LEU A 9 -10.50 -31.90 34.01
N ILE A 10 -9.76 -30.90 33.53
CA ILE A 10 -10.13 -29.50 33.32
C ILE A 10 -11.18 -29.39 32.19
N PRO A 11 -12.24 -28.56 32.32
CA PRO A 11 -12.93 -27.97 31.18
C PRO A 11 -12.41 -26.55 30.93
N LEU A 12 -11.73 -26.37 29.80
CA LEU A 12 -11.24 -25.10 29.27
C LEU A 12 -12.38 -24.40 28.50
N THR A 13 -13.10 -23.46 29.15
CA THR A 13 -13.94 -22.47 28.45
C THR A 13 -14.28 -21.30 29.39
N LEU A 14 -13.59 -20.17 29.22
CA LEU A 14 -14.26 -18.86 29.27
C LEU A 14 -13.47 -17.87 28.40
N VAL A 15 -13.92 -17.69 27.16
CA VAL A 15 -13.44 -16.61 26.30
C VAL A 15 -13.97 -15.31 26.88
N VAL A 16 -13.13 -14.59 27.62
CA VAL A 16 -13.41 -13.20 27.98
C VAL A 16 -13.15 -12.37 26.74
N PHE A 17 -14.23 -12.02 26.02
CA PHE A 17 -14.17 -11.05 24.94
C PHE A 17 -13.59 -9.75 25.48
N LEU A 18 -12.45 -9.34 24.92
CA LEU A 18 -11.89 -8.02 25.13
C LEU A 18 -12.79 -7.01 24.42
N TYR A 19 -13.70 -6.39 25.17
CA TYR A 19 -14.31 -5.13 24.77
C TYR A 19 -13.28 -4.01 24.94
N THR A 20 -12.32 -3.92 24.01
CA THR A 20 -11.58 -2.69 23.78
C THR A 20 -12.53 -1.71 23.10
N SER A 21 -13.29 -0.98 23.91
CA SER A 21 -13.96 0.23 23.45
C SER A 21 -12.87 1.20 23.02
N CYS A 22 -12.72 1.43 21.72
CA CYS A 22 -12.23 2.73 21.28
C CYS A 22 -13.22 3.77 21.85
N SER A 23 -12.70 4.85 22.42
CA SER A 23 -13.53 5.98 22.81
C SER A 23 -13.84 6.79 21.56
N ASP A 24 -15.10 6.78 21.14
CA ASP A 24 -15.64 7.84 20.29
C ASP A 24 -15.66 9.14 21.10
N ASP A 25 -14.59 9.93 20.97
CA ASP A 25 -14.52 11.32 21.40
C ASP A 25 -13.50 12.03 20.50
N ASP A 26 -13.95 12.43 19.31
CA ASP A 26 -13.47 13.61 18.61
C ASP A 26 -14.58 14.05 17.63
N ASP A 27 -14.92 15.34 17.63
CA ASP A 27 -15.88 15.94 16.69
C ASP A 27 -15.26 15.96 15.28
N VAL A 28 -15.35 14.84 14.57
CA VAL A 28 -14.95 14.74 13.16
C VAL A 28 -15.87 15.66 12.36
N ILE A 29 -15.33 16.80 11.92
CA ILE A 29 -15.87 17.54 10.78
C ILE A 29 -16.00 16.51 9.67
N ASN A 30 -17.24 16.19 9.30
CA ASN A 30 -17.57 15.04 8.48
C ASN A 30 -17.23 15.32 7.01
N VAL A 31 -15.93 15.42 6.76
CA VAL A 31 -15.29 15.46 5.46
C VAL A 31 -15.67 14.16 4.76
N ILE A 32 -16.52 14.29 3.74
CA ILE A 32 -16.94 13.16 2.93
C ILE A 32 -15.73 12.78 2.06
N THR A 33 -14.86 11.91 2.59
CA THR A 33 -13.87 11.22 1.78
C THR A 33 -14.61 10.28 0.83
N LEU A 34 -14.66 10.66 -0.44
CA LEU A 34 -15.15 9.80 -1.51
C LEU A 34 -14.20 8.59 -1.62
N ASP A 35 -14.78 7.41 -1.87
CA ASP A 35 -14.02 6.19 -2.09
C ASP A 35 -13.48 6.16 -3.53
N ALA A 36 -12.17 5.98 -3.69
CA ALA A 36 -11.51 5.85 -4.99
C ALA A 36 -12.07 4.66 -5.81
N GLU A 37 -12.39 3.55 -5.14
CA GLU A 37 -13.01 2.40 -5.79
C GLU A 37 -14.45 2.72 -6.23
N GLU A 38 -15.23 3.48 -5.44
CA GLU A 38 -16.60 3.84 -5.84
C GLU A 38 -16.62 4.75 -7.07
N THR A 39 -15.73 5.75 -7.09
CA THR A 39 -15.70 6.84 -8.08
C THR A 39 -14.91 6.50 -9.35
N GLY A 40 -13.88 5.66 -9.22
CA GLY A 40 -12.93 5.35 -10.28
C GLY A 40 -11.76 6.33 -10.41
N VAL A 41 -11.61 7.26 -9.48
CA VAL A 41 -10.57 8.31 -9.48
C VAL A 41 -9.57 7.99 -8.38
N PHE A 42 -8.32 7.74 -8.75
CA PHE A 42 -7.26 7.30 -7.84
C PHE A 42 -6.17 8.37 -7.73
N LEU A 43 -5.77 8.71 -6.51
CA LEU A 43 -4.62 9.58 -6.27
C LEU A 43 -3.31 8.80 -6.44
N GLU A 44 -2.36 9.32 -7.21
CA GLU A 44 -1.05 8.68 -7.42
C GLU A 44 -0.27 8.49 -6.11
N GLN A 45 -0.32 9.46 -5.19
CA GLN A 45 0.27 9.34 -3.86
C GLN A 45 -0.34 8.16 -3.04
N ASP A 46 -1.65 7.91 -3.14
CA ASP A 46 -2.29 6.76 -2.45
C ASP A 46 -1.82 5.43 -3.07
N LEU A 47 -1.63 5.39 -4.40
CA LEU A 47 -1.06 4.24 -5.09
C LEU A 47 0.40 3.99 -4.64
N HIS A 48 1.24 5.02 -4.58
CA HIS A 48 2.62 4.89 -4.10
C HIS A 48 2.67 4.45 -2.62
N LEU A 49 1.79 4.98 -1.77
CA LEU A 49 1.65 4.58 -0.38
C LEU A 49 1.28 3.08 -0.26
N LEU A 50 0.33 2.59 -1.06
CA LEU A 50 -0.04 1.18 -1.10
C LEU A 50 1.12 0.28 -1.54
N PHE A 51 1.93 0.71 -2.51
CA PHE A 51 3.14 -0.02 -2.92
C PHE A 51 4.15 -0.13 -1.77
N LEU A 52 4.45 0.98 -1.10
CA LEU A 52 5.42 1.00 0.01
C LEU A 52 4.92 0.21 1.21
N SER A 53 3.62 0.27 1.54
CA SER A 53 3.01 -0.55 2.61
C SER A 53 3.17 -2.04 2.33
N ARG A 54 2.84 -2.50 1.11
CA ARG A 54 3.03 -3.92 0.70
C ARG A 54 4.50 -4.34 0.77
N LYS A 55 5.43 -3.42 0.47
CA LYS A 55 6.87 -3.67 0.56
C LYS A 55 7.36 -3.72 2.01
N ASP A 56 6.84 -2.90 2.92
CA ASP A 56 7.20 -2.94 4.35
C ASP A 56 6.76 -4.25 5.01
N ASP A 57 5.53 -4.68 4.74
CA ASP A 57 4.98 -5.96 5.21
C ASP A 57 5.84 -7.17 4.77
N LEU A 58 6.35 -7.17 3.52
CA LEU A 58 7.27 -8.20 3.03
C LEU A 58 8.65 -8.14 3.70
N ILE A 59 9.19 -6.95 3.92
CA ILE A 59 10.45 -6.77 4.65
C ILE A 59 10.31 -7.20 6.11
N GLU A 60 9.16 -6.98 6.75
CA GLU A 60 8.89 -7.47 8.10
C GLU A 60 8.84 -9.01 8.16
N GLU A 61 8.24 -9.67 7.16
CA GLU A 61 8.28 -11.14 7.03
C GLU A 61 9.71 -11.67 6.86
N ASP A 62 10.51 -11.04 5.99
CA ASP A 62 11.92 -11.40 5.77
C ASP A 62 12.77 -11.16 7.04
N ILE A 63 12.56 -10.06 7.77
CA ILE A 63 13.25 -9.78 9.06
C ILE A 63 12.94 -10.88 10.07
N VAL A 64 11.67 -11.26 10.23
CA VAL A 64 11.27 -12.33 11.16
C VAL A 64 11.89 -13.67 10.78
N SER A 65 11.97 -13.96 9.48
CA SER A 65 12.63 -15.18 8.96
C SER A 65 14.13 -15.20 9.26
N VAL A 66 14.86 -14.12 8.92
CA VAL A 66 16.31 -14.00 9.16
C VAL A 66 16.65 -14.02 10.66
N GLN A 67 15.82 -13.39 11.50
CA GLN A 67 15.97 -13.45 12.96
C GLN A 67 15.80 -14.88 13.49
N ALA A 68 14.85 -15.66 12.97
CA ALA A 68 14.65 -17.06 13.36
C ALA A 68 15.84 -17.96 12.95
N ASP A 69 16.44 -17.74 11.78
CA ASP A 69 17.65 -18.46 11.37
C ASP A 69 18.88 -18.08 12.22
N LEU A 70 19.00 -16.79 12.61
CA LEU A 70 20.03 -16.31 13.54
C LEU A 70 19.88 -16.86 14.97
N GLU A 71 18.70 -17.29 15.41
CA GLU A 71 18.57 -18.04 16.67
C GLU A 71 19.30 -19.41 16.61
N GLY A 72 19.40 -20.00 15.41
CA GLY A 72 20.09 -21.26 15.15
C GLY A 72 21.60 -21.12 14.95
N ASP A 73 22.06 -20.02 14.34
CA ASP A 73 23.47 -19.72 14.09
C ASP A 73 23.80 -18.22 14.33
N PRO A 74 23.96 -17.78 15.60
CA PRO A 74 24.07 -16.36 15.93
C PRO A 74 25.31 -15.66 15.39
N ASP A 75 26.38 -16.39 15.09
CA ASP A 75 27.65 -15.86 14.58
C ASP A 75 27.69 -15.81 13.03
N ASN A 76 26.57 -16.10 12.36
CA ASN A 76 26.47 -16.11 10.90
C ASN A 76 26.54 -14.70 10.32
N GLN A 77 27.71 -14.33 9.78
CA GLN A 77 27.97 -12.97 9.28
C GLN A 77 27.11 -12.60 8.07
N ASP A 78 26.72 -13.56 7.23
CA ASP A 78 25.90 -13.32 6.04
C ASP A 78 24.46 -12.97 6.46
N LEU A 79 23.88 -13.72 7.40
CA LEU A 79 22.55 -13.42 7.95
C LEU A 79 22.53 -12.12 8.77
N GLN A 80 23.59 -11.83 9.53
CA GLN A 80 23.72 -10.53 10.22
C GLN A 80 23.75 -9.35 9.23
N ALA A 81 24.47 -9.48 8.11
CA ALA A 81 24.50 -8.45 7.07
C ALA A 81 23.14 -8.30 6.39
N GLN A 82 22.45 -9.40 6.09
CA GLN A 82 21.09 -9.39 5.53
C GLN A 82 20.08 -8.71 6.45
N LEU A 83 20.14 -8.97 7.76
CA LEU A 83 19.25 -8.31 8.74
C LEU A 83 19.46 -6.79 8.75
N ILE A 84 20.71 -6.32 8.73
CA ILE A 84 21.03 -4.89 8.67
C ILE A 84 20.50 -4.25 7.38
N GLU A 85 20.65 -4.92 6.24
CA GLU A 85 20.12 -4.44 4.96
C GLU A 85 18.59 -4.32 4.99
N LEU A 86 17.89 -5.33 5.52
CA LEU A 86 16.43 -5.32 5.64
C LEU A 86 15.94 -4.21 6.59
N GLU A 87 16.61 -4.01 7.74
CA GLU A 87 16.29 -2.92 8.68
C GLU A 87 16.50 -1.52 8.05
N GLU A 88 17.57 -1.34 7.25
CA GLU A 88 17.82 -0.09 6.50
C GLU A 88 16.78 0.14 5.40
N GLN A 89 16.40 -0.92 4.66
CA GLN A 89 15.32 -0.83 3.67
C GLN A 89 13.97 -0.50 4.31
N ARG A 90 13.67 -1.05 5.50
CA ARG A 90 12.44 -0.75 6.25
C ARG A 90 12.39 0.70 6.73
N ALA A 91 13.48 1.20 7.31
CA ALA A 91 13.60 2.60 7.72
C ALA A 91 13.41 3.54 6.52
N THR A 92 14.03 3.20 5.38
CA THR A 92 13.89 3.94 4.12
C THR A 92 12.44 3.94 3.60
N ASN A 93 11.74 2.81 3.63
CA ASN A 93 10.31 2.77 3.28
C ASN A 93 9.47 3.64 4.24
N THR A 94 9.74 3.55 5.54
CA THR A 94 9.01 4.29 6.59
C THR A 94 9.11 5.81 6.37
N ASP A 95 10.31 6.33 6.07
CA ASP A 95 10.50 7.76 5.79
C ASP A 95 9.73 8.21 4.53
N GLN A 96 9.68 7.39 3.49
CA GLN A 96 8.92 7.67 2.28
C GLN A 96 7.40 7.64 2.51
N ILE A 97 6.92 6.67 3.30
CA ILE A 97 5.53 6.56 3.75
C ILE A 97 5.12 7.82 4.53
N ASN A 98 5.97 8.28 5.47
CA ASN A 98 5.72 9.48 6.26
C ASN A 98 5.63 10.72 5.36
N PHE A 99 6.57 10.89 4.41
CA PHE A 99 6.55 12.00 3.46
C PHE A 99 5.30 12.00 2.55
N LEU A 100 4.87 10.84 2.04
CA LEU A 100 3.63 10.72 1.27
C LEU A 100 2.40 11.06 2.12
N ASN A 101 2.34 10.57 3.36
CA ASN A 101 1.25 10.90 4.29
C ASN A 101 1.20 12.40 4.62
N GLU A 102 2.35 13.08 4.76
CA GLU A 102 2.40 14.53 4.90
C GLU A 102 1.84 15.25 3.66
N GLN A 103 2.23 14.84 2.45
CA GLN A 103 1.64 15.42 1.22
C GLN A 103 0.13 15.17 1.12
N ILE A 104 -0.32 13.93 1.35
CA ILE A 104 -1.74 13.55 1.35
C ILE A 104 -2.50 14.35 2.42
N SER A 105 -1.90 14.62 3.57
CA SER A 105 -2.49 15.46 4.63
C SER A 105 -2.60 16.93 4.21
N LEU A 106 -1.59 17.49 3.53
CA LEU A 106 -1.66 18.85 2.96
C LEU A 106 -2.76 18.99 1.91
N ILE A 107 -2.95 17.96 1.08
CA ILE A 107 -4.07 17.86 0.11
C ILE A 107 -5.40 17.77 0.86
N SER A 108 -5.47 16.95 1.91
CA SER A 108 -6.65 16.75 2.75
C SER A 108 -7.04 17.97 3.59
N GLY A 109 -6.08 18.86 3.87
CA GLY A 109 -6.33 20.15 4.53
C GLY A 109 -6.88 21.23 3.60
N ASN A 110 -6.97 20.96 2.30
CA ASN A 110 -7.55 21.87 1.32
C ASN A 110 -8.96 21.41 0.91
N GLU A 111 -9.98 22.01 1.53
CA GLU A 111 -11.40 21.68 1.31
C GLU A 111 -11.82 21.73 -0.18
N GLU A 112 -11.16 22.55 -1.02
CA GLU A 112 -11.44 22.59 -2.46
C GLU A 112 -11.00 21.32 -3.21
N LEU A 113 -9.95 20.62 -2.74
CA LEU A 113 -9.42 19.40 -3.37
C LEU A 113 -10.05 18.13 -2.78
N VAL A 114 -10.40 18.15 -1.50
CA VAL A 114 -11.00 17.04 -0.75
C VAL A 114 -12.29 16.51 -1.39
N GLY A 115 -13.13 17.39 -1.93
CA GLY A 115 -14.35 17.00 -2.64
C GLY A 115 -14.14 16.58 -4.10
N ILE A 116 -12.90 16.66 -4.61
CA ILE A 116 -12.52 16.41 -6.01
C ILE A 116 -11.68 15.13 -6.13
N VAL A 117 -10.89 14.79 -5.11
CA VAL A 117 -9.96 13.64 -5.12
C VAL A 117 -10.40 12.59 -4.10
N PRO A 118 -11.10 11.54 -4.55
CA PRO A 118 -11.39 10.33 -3.79
C PRO A 118 -10.09 9.64 -3.33
N ARG A 119 -10.15 8.94 -2.19
CA ARG A 119 -8.99 8.26 -1.61
C ARG A 119 -9.17 6.76 -1.54
N ILE A 120 -8.04 6.06 -1.65
CA ILE A 120 -8.01 4.61 -1.40
C ILE A 120 -8.17 4.41 0.12
N PRO A 121 -9.08 3.54 0.59
CA PRO A 121 -9.15 3.22 2.01
C PRO A 121 -7.81 2.62 2.49
N PRO A 122 -7.37 2.89 3.73
CA PRO A 122 -6.14 2.31 4.25
C PRO A 122 -6.23 0.77 4.18
N PRO A 123 -5.16 0.08 3.75
CA PRO A 123 -5.20 -1.36 3.57
C PRO A 123 -5.59 -2.07 4.87
N PRO A 124 -6.43 -3.12 4.82
CA PRO A 124 -6.81 -3.86 6.02
C PRO A 124 -5.55 -4.49 6.63
N ILE A 125 -5.34 -4.26 7.93
CA ILE A 125 -4.18 -4.79 8.67
C ILE A 125 -4.14 -6.32 8.48
N PRO A 126 -3.09 -6.89 7.88
CA PRO A 126 -3.03 -8.32 7.60
C PRO A 126 -2.95 -9.12 8.91
N PRO A 127 -3.64 -10.26 9.01
CA PRO A 127 -3.51 -11.14 10.17
C PRO A 127 -2.12 -11.81 10.14
N SER A 128 -1.24 -11.41 11.07
CA SER A 128 0.09 -12.03 11.18
C SER A 128 0.00 -13.55 11.43
N PRO A 129 0.74 -14.42 10.70
CA PRO A 129 1.51 -14.17 9.48
C PRO A 129 0.72 -14.60 8.23
N CYS A 130 0.30 -13.65 7.38
CA CYS A 130 -0.36 -13.91 6.10
C CYS A 130 -0.06 -12.80 5.09
N SER A 131 0.89 -13.03 4.19
CA SER A 131 1.25 -12.19 3.04
C SER A 131 0.19 -12.24 1.90
N CYS A 132 -1.08 -12.35 2.26
CA CYS A 132 -2.22 -12.37 1.34
C CYS A 132 -2.66 -10.95 0.99
N PHE A 133 -1.85 -10.22 0.22
CA PHE A 133 -2.30 -8.98 -0.40
C PHE A 133 -3.42 -9.29 -1.39
N LEU A 134 -4.63 -8.81 -1.10
CA LEU A 134 -5.70 -8.81 -2.08
C LEU A 134 -5.28 -7.89 -3.25
N PRO A 135 -5.46 -8.31 -4.52
CA PRO A 135 -5.28 -7.42 -5.65
C PRO A 135 -6.21 -6.21 -5.51
N LEU A 136 -5.75 -5.03 -5.91
CA LEU A 136 -6.57 -3.83 -5.89
C LEU A 136 -7.73 -3.98 -6.89
N ASP A 137 -8.96 -3.66 -6.50
CA ASP A 137 -10.08 -3.68 -7.45
C ASP A 137 -10.01 -2.44 -8.35
N LEU A 138 -9.61 -2.67 -9.60
CA LEU A 138 -9.43 -1.65 -10.63
C LEU A 138 -10.59 -1.67 -11.64
N THR A 139 -11.67 -2.41 -11.38
CA THR A 139 -12.87 -2.52 -12.25
C THR A 139 -13.46 -1.15 -12.61
N ARG A 140 -13.32 -0.18 -11.71
CA ARG A 140 -13.82 1.19 -11.89
C ARG A 140 -12.74 2.20 -12.27
N LEU A 141 -11.48 1.80 -12.43
CA LEU A 141 -10.37 2.68 -12.77
C LEU A 141 -10.69 3.50 -14.02
N ARG A 142 -10.81 4.82 -13.85
CA ARG A 142 -11.14 5.80 -14.88
C ARG A 142 -10.13 6.91 -14.96
N GLU A 143 -9.55 7.30 -13.82
CA GLU A 143 -8.66 8.44 -13.72
C GLU A 143 -7.56 8.18 -12.69
N ILE A 144 -6.32 8.53 -13.03
CA ILE A 144 -5.24 8.70 -12.06
C ILE A 144 -4.93 10.19 -11.95
N VAL A 145 -5.02 10.71 -10.73
CA VAL A 145 -4.77 12.11 -10.39
C VAL A 145 -3.32 12.26 -9.93
N LEU A 146 -2.57 13.11 -10.62
CA LEU A 146 -1.23 13.51 -10.23
C LEU A 146 -1.28 14.86 -9.49
N LEU A 147 -0.75 14.87 -8.27
CA LEU A 147 -0.52 16.08 -7.47
C LEU A 147 0.99 16.32 -7.25
N GLY A 148 1.35 17.59 -7.02
CA GLY A 148 2.73 18.03 -6.81
C GLY A 148 3.46 18.34 -8.12
N ASN A 149 4.76 18.00 -8.19
CA ASN A 149 5.51 18.13 -9.44
C ASN A 149 5.02 17.07 -10.46
N THR A 150 4.48 17.55 -11.57
CA THR A 150 3.99 16.75 -12.72
C THR A 150 4.99 16.70 -13.88
N GLU A 151 6.22 17.17 -13.65
CA GLU A 151 7.33 17.01 -14.58
C GLU A 151 7.83 15.56 -14.59
N ASN A 152 8.03 15.01 -15.79
CA ASN A 152 8.66 13.70 -16.00
C ASN A 152 7.94 12.52 -15.29
N TYR A 153 6.69 12.27 -15.65
CA TYR A 153 5.98 11.03 -15.30
C TYR A 153 5.73 10.15 -16.53
N ALA A 154 5.66 8.85 -16.31
CA ALA A 154 5.11 7.87 -17.24
C ALA A 154 4.31 6.84 -16.44
N ILE A 155 3.07 6.58 -16.86
CA ILE A 155 2.23 5.51 -16.32
C ILE A 155 1.96 4.52 -17.45
N THR A 156 2.22 3.24 -17.22
CA THR A 156 1.97 2.18 -18.19
C THR A 156 1.12 1.10 -17.54
N VAL A 157 0.02 0.72 -18.17
CA VAL A 157 -0.84 -0.38 -17.72
C VAL A 157 -0.54 -1.60 -18.56
N PHE A 158 -0.12 -2.68 -17.92
CA PHE A 158 0.16 -3.97 -18.56
C PHE A 158 -0.94 -4.98 -18.22
N SER A 159 -1.22 -5.90 -19.13
CA SER A 159 -1.91 -7.16 -18.80
C SER A 159 -0.96 -8.16 -18.12
N GLU A 160 -1.50 -9.22 -17.52
CA GLU A 160 -0.75 -10.40 -17.06
C GLU A 160 0.32 -10.90 -18.06
N ASN A 161 0.03 -10.82 -19.37
CA ASN A 161 0.92 -11.26 -20.44
C ASN A 161 1.98 -10.21 -20.87
N GLN A 162 2.13 -9.13 -20.12
CA GLN A 162 3.00 -7.98 -20.43
C GLN A 162 2.64 -7.23 -21.73
N GLU A 163 1.41 -7.37 -22.21
CA GLU A 163 0.88 -6.53 -23.29
C GLU A 163 0.55 -5.14 -22.71
N VAL A 164 1.05 -4.07 -23.36
CA VAL A 164 0.72 -2.69 -22.99
C VAL A 164 -0.73 -2.41 -23.38
N LEU A 165 -1.58 -2.19 -22.38
CA LEU A 165 -2.99 -1.85 -22.52
C LEU A 165 -3.20 -0.33 -22.67
N GLU A 166 -2.38 0.46 -21.97
CA GLU A 166 -2.43 1.93 -21.95
C GLU A 166 -1.04 2.49 -21.59
N GLU A 167 -0.66 3.64 -22.16
CA GLU A 167 0.55 4.40 -21.80
C GLU A 167 0.21 5.90 -21.73
N LEU A 168 0.53 6.52 -20.60
CA LEU A 168 0.11 7.88 -20.23
C LEU A 168 1.30 8.71 -19.76
N GLY A 169 1.39 9.95 -20.26
CA GLY A 169 2.53 10.82 -20.00
C GLY A 169 3.74 10.50 -20.87
N SER A 170 4.87 11.09 -20.50
CA SER A 170 6.18 10.81 -21.09
C SER A 170 7.25 11.49 -20.23
N LEU A 171 8.34 10.77 -19.96
CA LEU A 171 9.51 11.29 -19.25
C LEU A 171 10.23 12.42 -20.01
N ASP A 172 9.95 12.59 -21.30
CA ASP A 172 10.46 13.69 -22.14
C ASP A 172 9.49 14.90 -22.20
N SER A 173 8.31 14.80 -21.57
CA SER A 173 7.24 15.81 -21.67
C SER A 173 7.11 16.66 -20.41
N PHE A 174 7.11 17.98 -20.60
CA PHE A 174 7.03 18.96 -19.53
C PHE A 174 5.61 19.55 -19.45
N MET A 175 4.79 19.02 -18.54
CA MET A 175 3.52 19.63 -18.15
C MET A 175 3.68 20.26 -16.76
N GLY A 176 3.54 21.60 -16.71
CA GLY A 176 3.86 22.39 -15.52
C GLY A 176 2.97 22.10 -14.30
N THR A 177 3.41 22.61 -13.15
CA THR A 177 3.08 22.26 -11.75
C THR A 177 1.60 22.36 -11.29
N ASN A 178 0.66 21.74 -12.01
CA ASN A 178 -0.76 21.74 -11.68
C ASN A 178 -1.32 20.31 -11.64
N LEU A 179 -2.37 20.13 -10.83
CA LEU A 179 -3.27 18.97 -10.82
C LEU A 179 -3.48 18.44 -12.25
N SER A 180 -2.99 17.23 -12.52
CA SER A 180 -3.10 16.60 -13.83
C SER A 180 -3.91 15.31 -13.71
N SER A 181 -5.08 15.30 -14.35
CA SER A 181 -5.98 14.17 -14.45
C SER A 181 -5.63 13.30 -15.67
N LEU A 182 -5.36 12.03 -15.46
CA LEU A 182 -5.05 11.06 -16.51
C LEU A 182 -6.22 10.10 -16.69
N SER A 183 -7.03 10.36 -17.71
CA SER A 183 -8.19 9.53 -18.03
C SER A 183 -7.78 8.23 -18.72
N LEU A 184 -8.16 7.09 -18.15
CA LEU A 184 -7.99 5.73 -18.70
C LEU A 184 -9.28 5.19 -19.36
N SER A 185 -10.38 5.95 -19.27
CA SER A 185 -11.75 5.45 -19.45
C SER A 185 -12.18 5.03 -20.86
N ASP A 186 -11.39 5.34 -21.89
CA ASP A 186 -11.76 5.09 -23.30
C ASP A 186 -11.05 3.86 -23.92
N THR A 187 -9.98 3.35 -23.29
CA THR A 187 -9.11 2.31 -23.92
C THR A 187 -9.26 0.92 -23.32
N ILE A 188 -9.41 0.79 -21.99
CA ILE A 188 -9.30 -0.51 -21.30
C ILE A 188 -10.61 -1.32 -21.37
N ASN A 189 -10.90 -1.88 -22.56
CA ASN A 189 -11.86 -2.99 -22.75
C ASN A 189 -11.27 -4.35 -22.33
N PHE A 190 -10.33 -4.35 -21.40
CA PHE A 190 -9.64 -5.55 -20.88
C PHE A 190 -10.31 -6.02 -19.60
N GLN A 191 -10.31 -7.34 -19.37
CA GLN A 191 -10.80 -7.98 -18.15
C GLN A 191 -9.75 -9.01 -17.70
N GLY A 192 -9.46 -9.04 -16.41
CA GLY A 192 -8.41 -9.88 -15.81
C GLY A 192 -7.37 -9.07 -15.03
N ASP A 193 -6.25 -9.71 -14.73
CA ASP A 193 -5.17 -9.13 -13.93
C ASP A 193 -4.36 -8.10 -14.73
N VAL A 194 -4.08 -6.97 -14.08
CA VAL A 194 -3.31 -5.85 -14.63
C VAL A 194 -2.22 -5.41 -13.67
N THR A 195 -1.12 -4.91 -14.22
CA THR A 195 -0.08 -4.21 -13.48
C THR A 195 -0.06 -2.75 -13.92
N ILE A 196 -0.35 -1.83 -13.00
CA ILE A 196 -0.07 -0.41 -13.20
C ILE A 196 1.39 -0.18 -12.81
N GLN A 197 2.22 0.28 -13.74
CA GLN A 197 3.56 0.79 -13.46
C GLN A 197 3.53 2.31 -13.50
N VAL A 198 4.14 2.95 -12.50
CA VAL A 198 4.30 4.41 -12.42
C VAL A 198 5.79 4.71 -12.31
N THR A 199 6.30 5.54 -13.20
CA THR A 199 7.63 6.18 -13.09
C THR A 199 7.45 7.68 -12.90
N LYS A 200 8.00 8.25 -11.84
CA LYS A 200 7.87 9.68 -11.51
C LYS A 200 9.10 10.17 -10.73
N PHE A 201 9.44 11.45 -10.85
CA PHE A 201 10.45 12.06 -9.98
C PHE A 201 9.95 12.14 -8.53
N PHE A 202 10.72 11.58 -7.59
CA PHE A 202 10.34 11.53 -6.18
C PHE A 202 11.29 12.38 -5.32
N GLU A 203 10.77 13.50 -4.82
CA GLU A 203 11.53 14.54 -4.13
C GLU A 203 12.39 14.07 -2.94
N PRO A 204 11.98 13.10 -2.08
CA PRO A 204 12.83 12.63 -0.98
C PRO A 204 14.14 11.99 -1.43
N ILE A 205 14.13 11.34 -2.62
CA ILE A 205 15.27 10.62 -3.18
C ILE A 205 16.02 11.49 -4.22
N GLN A 206 15.36 12.53 -4.75
CA GLN A 206 15.85 13.40 -5.82
C GLN A 206 16.17 12.63 -7.12
N ASP A 207 15.43 11.55 -7.40
CA ASP A 207 15.61 10.70 -8.59
C ASP A 207 14.24 10.20 -9.12
N LEU A 208 14.24 9.58 -10.30
CA LEU A 208 13.09 8.86 -10.83
C LEU A 208 12.88 7.54 -10.07
N VAL A 209 11.70 7.39 -9.48
CA VAL A 209 11.24 6.13 -8.86
C VAL A 209 10.28 5.46 -9.81
N THR A 210 10.52 4.18 -10.10
CA THR A 210 9.54 3.29 -10.74
C THR A 210 8.99 2.32 -9.71
N TYR A 211 7.66 2.31 -9.55
CA TYR A 211 6.95 1.33 -8.74
C TYR A 211 5.83 0.68 -9.54
N SER A 212 5.31 -0.45 -9.05
CA SER A 212 4.21 -1.14 -9.71
C SER A 212 3.20 -1.75 -8.74
N LEU A 213 1.95 -1.78 -9.16
CA LEU A 213 0.82 -2.31 -8.40
C LEU A 213 0.05 -3.32 -9.25
N ASN A 214 -0.18 -4.49 -8.66
CA ASN A 214 -1.09 -5.48 -9.23
C ASN A 214 -2.51 -5.23 -8.73
N GLY A 215 -3.46 -5.31 -9.67
CA GLY A 215 -4.89 -5.25 -9.43
C GLY A 215 -5.66 -6.04 -10.48
N VAL A 216 -6.98 -6.05 -10.37
CA VAL A 216 -7.87 -6.84 -11.24
C VAL A 216 -8.97 -5.94 -11.81
N ILE A 217 -9.30 -6.13 -13.09
CA ILE A 217 -10.43 -5.47 -13.75
C ILE A 217 -11.49 -6.56 -14.01
N ASN A 218 -12.60 -6.49 -13.26
CA ASN A 218 -13.70 -7.43 -13.36
C ASN A 218 -14.73 -7.03 -14.46
N PRO A 219 -15.57 -7.97 -14.92
CA PRO A 219 -16.66 -7.70 -15.87
C PRO A 219 -17.86 -6.90 -15.31
#